data_AF-A0A850G6W6-F1
#
_entry.id   AF-A0A850G6W6-F1
#
_cell.length_a   1.000
_cell.length_b   1.000
_cell.length_c   1.000
_cell.angle_alpha   90.00
_cell.angle_beta   90.00
_cell.angle_gamma   90.00
#
_symmetry.space_group_name_H-M   'P 1'
#
loop_
_entity.id
_entity.type
_entity.pdbx_description
1 polymer ?
#
loop_
_entity_poly.entity_id
_entity_poly.type
_entity_poly.pdbx_seq_one_letter_code
_entity_poly.pdbx_strand_id
1 'polypeptide(L)'
;MSDEGENREASERREHAALARLGATLERSEDGAAVDLDLSELEFERDDGPAVAAWVDHLRAIAQTHGRLRVHACPQMLAHTLYKVGILRGGRITLVAVREEEPYG
;
A
#
# COMPACT_ATOMS: atom_id res chain seq x y z
N MET A 1 -2.00 29.84 -16.42
CA MET A 1 -2.54 29.01 -15.32
C MET A 1 -2.60 27.55 -15.77
N SER A 2 -1.45 26.96 -16.10
CA SER A 2 -1.39 25.61 -16.72
C SER A 2 -0.30 24.70 -16.14
N ASP A 3 0.49 25.16 -15.17
CA ASP A 3 1.61 24.37 -14.60
C ASP A 3 1.16 23.36 -13.51
N GLU A 4 0.11 23.67 -12.75
CA GLU A 4 -0.25 22.85 -11.57
C GLU A 4 -0.93 21.52 -11.92
N GLY A 5 -1.69 21.47 -13.02
CA GLY A 5 -2.34 20.24 -13.48
C GLY A 5 -1.33 19.24 -14.06
N GLU A 6 -0.39 19.73 -14.85
CA GLU A 6 0.64 18.90 -15.50
C GLU A 6 1.60 18.28 -14.47
N ASN A 7 1.93 19.03 -13.41
CA ASN A 7 2.80 18.55 -12.35
C ASN A 7 2.14 17.46 -11.51
N ARG A 8 0.82 17.53 -11.29
CA ARG A 8 0.07 16.52 -10.53
C ARG A 8 -0.01 15.19 -11.28
N GLU A 9 -0.41 15.20 -12.55
CA GLU A 9 -0.49 13.98 -13.36
C GLU A 9 0.87 13.33 -13.57
N ALA A 10 1.94 14.12 -13.67
CA ALA A 10 3.30 13.59 -13.71
C ALA A 10 3.71 12.94 -12.38
N SER A 11 3.31 13.52 -11.25
CA SER A 11 3.56 12.97 -9.91
C SER A 11 2.81 11.64 -9.70
N GLU A 12 1.52 11.60 -10.02
CA GLU A 12 0.69 10.39 -9.89
C GLU A 12 1.23 9.25 -10.77
N ARG A 13 1.60 9.54 -12.03
CA ARG A 13 2.25 8.56 -12.91
C ARG A 13 3.56 8.02 -12.34
N ARG A 14 4.37 8.87 -11.70
CA ARG A 14 5.62 8.43 -11.05
C ARG A 14 5.34 7.55 -9.84
N GLU A 15 4.34 7.88 -9.02
CA GLU A 15 3.91 7.05 -7.87
C GLU A 15 3.44 5.67 -8.34
N HIS A 16 2.52 5.61 -9.30
CA HIS A 16 2.04 4.35 -9.86
C HIS A 16 3.19 3.51 -10.45
N ALA A 17 4.09 4.14 -11.21
CA ALA A 17 5.24 3.44 -11.78
C ALA A 17 6.25 2.98 -10.71
N ALA A 18 6.35 3.68 -9.58
CA ALA A 18 7.19 3.25 -8.47
C ALA A 18 6.58 2.04 -7.75
N LEU A 19 5.28 2.09 -7.46
CA LEU A 19 4.56 0.97 -6.83
C LEU A 19 4.55 -0.28 -7.70
N ALA A 20 4.34 -0.13 -9.01
CA ALA A 20 4.36 -1.25 -9.94
C ALA A 20 5.71 -1.98 -9.95
N ARG A 21 6.83 -1.25 -9.80
CA ARG A 21 8.17 -1.87 -9.67
C ARG A 21 8.37 -2.63 -8.37
N LEU A 22 7.57 -2.34 -7.36
CA LEU A 22 7.57 -3.00 -6.06
C LEU A 22 6.52 -4.12 -5.99
N GLY A 23 5.85 -4.46 -7.10
CA GLY A 23 4.80 -5.49 -7.11
C GLY A 23 3.48 -5.03 -6.52
N ALA A 24 3.17 -3.73 -6.57
CA ALA A 24 1.92 -3.18 -6.08
C ALA A 24 1.18 -2.33 -7.11
N THR A 25 -0.14 -2.41 -7.09
CA THR A 25 -1.01 -1.64 -7.98
C THR A 25 -1.91 -0.74 -7.16
N LEU A 26 -1.90 0.56 -7.47
CA LEU A 26 -2.75 1.54 -6.81
C LEU A 26 -3.86 1.98 -7.77
N GLU A 27 -5.10 1.93 -7.30
CA GLU A 27 -6.27 2.34 -8.06
C GLU A 27 -7.21 3.18 -7.20
N ARG A 28 -8.02 4.02 -7.83
CA ARG A 28 -9.05 4.75 -7.11
C ARG A 28 -10.29 3.87 -6.97
N SER A 29 -10.81 3.79 -5.75
CA SER A 29 -12.07 3.08 -5.50
C SER A 29 -13.22 3.63 -6.35
N GLU A 30 -14.20 2.77 -6.68
CA GLU A 30 -15.37 3.14 -7.48
C GLU A 30 -16.19 4.28 -6.86
N ASP A 31 -16.27 4.34 -5.52
CA ASP A 31 -16.96 5.40 -4.78
C ASP A 31 -16.13 6.71 -4.67
N GLY A 32 -14.86 6.66 -5.10
CA GLY A 32 -13.92 7.79 -5.08
C GLY A 32 -13.47 8.23 -3.69
N ALA A 33 -13.89 7.55 -2.61
CA ALA A 33 -13.66 7.93 -1.22
C ALA A 33 -12.39 7.30 -0.61
N ALA A 34 -11.79 6.33 -1.31
CA ALA A 34 -10.52 5.70 -0.95
C ALA A 34 -9.67 5.36 -2.19
N VAL A 35 -8.44 4.93 -1.93
CA VAL A 35 -7.61 4.22 -2.91
C VAL A 35 -7.44 2.77 -2.48
N ASP A 36 -7.45 1.88 -3.47
CA ASP A 36 -7.20 0.45 -3.34
C ASP A 36 -5.76 0.16 -3.73
N LEU A 37 -5.04 -0.53 -2.85
CA LEU A 37 -3.69 -1.00 -3.09
C LEU A 37 -3.71 -2.52 -3.09
N ASP A 38 -3.45 -3.09 -4.26
CA ASP A 38 -3.28 -4.52 -4.45
C ASP A 38 -1.80 -4.89 -4.28
N LEU A 39 -1.54 -5.89 -3.42
CA LEU A 39 -0.21 -6.41 -3.11
C LEU A 39 -0.02 -7.87 -3.56
N SER A 40 -0.80 -8.36 -4.53
CA SER A 40 -0.77 -9.76 -4.98
C SER A 40 0.60 -10.21 -5.47
N GLU A 41 1.33 -9.30 -6.12
CA GLU A 41 2.66 -9.55 -6.70
C GLU A 41 3.81 -9.21 -5.72
N LEU A 42 3.51 -8.67 -4.53
CA LEU A 42 4.53 -8.37 -3.54
C LEU A 42 4.97 -9.66 -2.86
N GLU A 43 6.24 -10.00 -2.94
CA GLU A 43 6.84 -11.13 -2.24
C GLU A 43 7.81 -10.66 -1.18
N PHE A 44 7.88 -11.41 -0.08
CA PHE A 44 8.90 -11.23 0.94
C PHE A 44 9.59 -12.56 1.23
N GLU A 45 10.89 -12.50 1.43
CA GLU A 45 11.69 -13.59 1.99
C GLU A 45 11.65 -13.55 3.54
N ARG A 46 12.09 -14.64 4.18
CA ARG A 46 12.04 -14.80 5.64
C ARG A 46 12.80 -13.70 6.40
N ASP A 47 13.87 -13.18 5.82
CA ASP A 47 14.76 -12.20 6.44
C ASP A 47 14.46 -10.74 6.00
N ASP A 48 13.33 -10.50 5.33
CA ASP A 48 12.95 -9.19 4.77
C ASP A 48 12.37 -8.20 5.79
N GLY A 49 12.76 -8.31 7.07
CA GLY A 49 12.34 -7.38 8.12
C GLY A 49 12.49 -5.90 7.75
N PRO A 50 13.64 -5.46 7.17
CA PRO A 50 13.81 -4.09 6.70
C PRO A 50 12.85 -3.70 5.55
N ALA A 51 12.59 -4.60 4.60
CA ALA A 51 11.69 -4.34 3.48
C ALA A 51 10.23 -4.22 3.97
N VAL A 52 9.83 -5.05 4.93
CA VAL A 52 8.51 -4.95 5.59
C VAL A 52 8.35 -3.61 6.29
N ALA A 53 9.38 -3.13 7.00
CA ALA A 53 9.37 -1.83 7.65
C ALA A 53 9.25 -0.69 6.63
N ALA A 54 9.98 -0.75 5.52
CA ALA A 54 9.85 0.22 4.42
C ALA A 54 8.43 0.24 3.85
N TRP A 55 7.79 -0.92 3.70
CA TRP A 55 6.39 -1.00 3.28
C TRP A 55 5.42 -0.37 4.26
N VAL A 56 5.64 -0.51 5.58
CA VAL A 56 4.84 0.22 6.58
C VAL A 56 4.92 1.73 6.34
N ASP A 57 6.10 2.26 6.04
CA ASP A 57 6.29 3.69 5.78
C ASP A 57 5.65 4.11 4.44
N HIS A 58 5.72 3.29 3.41
CA HIS A 58 5.02 3.51 2.15
C HIS A 58 3.50 3.58 2.35
N LEU A 59 2.91 2.63 3.07
CA LEU A 59 1.48 2.64 3.36
C LEU A 59 1.05 3.89 4.12
N ARG A 60 1.89 4.38 5.05
CA ARG A 60 1.65 5.65 5.74
C ARG A 60 1.69 6.84 4.79
N ALA A 61 2.67 6.90 3.90
CA ALA A 61 2.80 7.98 2.93
C ALA A 61 1.60 8.02 1.96
N ILE A 62 1.22 6.87 1.41
CA ILE A 62 0.05 6.75 0.51
C ILE A 62 -1.22 7.20 1.25
N ALA A 63 -1.45 6.73 2.47
CA ALA A 63 -2.62 7.13 3.25
C ALA A 63 -2.60 8.62 3.64
N GLN A 64 -1.44 9.26 3.78
CA GLN A 64 -1.33 10.70 4.00
C GLN A 64 -1.69 11.49 2.74
N THR A 65 -1.26 11.04 1.57
CA THR A 65 -1.56 11.67 0.28
C THR A 65 -3.04 11.53 -0.10
N HIS A 66 -3.58 10.32 0.05
CA HIS A 66 -4.90 9.96 -0.48
C HIS A 66 -6.02 9.89 0.58
N GLY A 67 -5.66 10.02 1.87
CA GLY A 67 -6.60 10.07 3.00
C GLY A 67 -7.03 8.69 3.53
N ARG A 68 -7.64 7.86 2.68
CA ARG A 68 -8.07 6.49 3.01
C ARG A 68 -7.48 5.46 2.05
N LEU A 69 -6.86 4.44 2.62
CA LEU A 69 -6.18 3.35 1.91
C LEU A 69 -6.80 2.01 2.31
N ARG A 70 -7.22 1.24 1.30
CA ARG A 70 -7.67 -0.15 1.43
C ARG A 70 -6.60 -1.06 0.83
N VAL A 71 -6.09 -1.99 1.63
CA VAL A 71 -5.02 -2.90 1.21
C VAL A 71 -5.62 -4.28 0.95
N HIS A 72 -5.41 -4.79 -0.25
CA HIS A 72 -5.87 -6.08 -0.73
C HIS A 72 -4.69 -7.04 -0.92
N ALA A 73 -4.97 -8.33 -0.86
CA ALA A 73 -3.98 -9.40 -1.03
C ALA A 73 -2.69 -9.16 -0.22
N CYS A 74 -2.82 -8.71 1.03
CA CYS A 74 -1.66 -8.35 1.84
C CYS A 74 -0.84 -9.61 2.24
N PRO A 75 0.49 -9.62 2.02
CA PRO A 75 1.37 -10.67 2.55
C PRO A 75 1.22 -10.83 4.06
N GLN A 76 1.27 -12.06 4.60
CA GLN A 76 1.06 -12.35 6.02
C GLN A 76 2.07 -11.62 6.92
N MET A 77 3.34 -11.61 6.53
CA MET A 77 4.40 -10.96 7.31
C MET A 77 4.15 -9.45 7.45
N LEU A 78 3.69 -8.79 6.38
CA LEU A 78 3.32 -7.39 6.42
C LEU A 78 2.07 -7.20 7.27
N ALA A 79 0.99 -7.96 7.01
CA ALA A 79 -0.24 -7.88 7.79
C ALA A 79 0.02 -8.00 9.31
N HIS A 80 0.82 -8.99 9.73
CA HIS A 80 1.23 -9.17 11.12
C HIS A 80 1.95 -7.94 11.67
N THR A 81 2.87 -7.38 10.89
CA THR A 81 3.60 -6.16 11.28
C THR A 81 2.65 -4.97 11.43
N LEU A 82 1.71 -4.76 10.50
CA LEU A 82 0.73 -3.66 10.55
C LEU A 82 -0.16 -3.75 11.80
N TYR A 83 -0.55 -4.96 12.21
CA TYR A 83 -1.23 -5.19 13.48
C TYR A 83 -0.35 -4.84 14.68
N LYS A 84 0.89 -5.34 14.70
CA LYS A 84 1.84 -5.14 15.81
C LYS A 84 2.18 -3.67 16.03
N VAL A 85 2.39 -2.91 14.96
CA VAL A 85 2.69 -1.47 15.04
C VAL A 85 1.44 -0.58 15.18
N GLY A 86 0.25 -1.18 15.16
CA GLY A 86 -1.01 -0.53 15.51
C GLY A 86 -1.56 0.45 14.47
N ILE A 87 -1.07 0.46 13.22
CA ILE A 87 -1.48 1.47 12.23
C ILE A 87 -2.95 1.35 11.80
N LEU A 88 -3.51 0.14 11.92
CA LEU A 88 -4.88 -0.17 11.51
C LEU A 88 -5.92 0.45 12.45
N ARG A 89 -5.54 0.88 13.66
CA ARG A 89 -6.46 1.42 14.68
C ARG A 89 -7.06 2.79 14.30
N GLY A 90 -6.42 3.51 13.38
CA GLY A 90 -6.85 4.86 12.98
C GLY A 90 -7.88 4.90 11.85
N GLY A 91 -8.22 3.76 11.25
CA GLY A 91 -9.20 3.67 10.14
C GLY A 91 -8.76 4.30 8.82
N ARG A 92 -7.59 4.96 8.75
CA ARG A 92 -7.03 5.48 7.49
C ARG A 92 -6.45 4.38 6.61
N ILE A 93 -5.97 3.30 7.21
CA ILE A 93 -5.45 2.12 6.51
C ILE A 93 -6.29 0.94 6.98
N THR A 94 -6.90 0.24 6.04
CA THR A 94 -7.73 -0.94 6.30
C THR A 94 -7.19 -2.12 5.52
N LEU A 95 -6.97 -3.25 6.20
CA LEU A 95 -6.72 -4.54 5.54
C LEU A 95 -8.07 -5.10 5.10
N VAL A 96 -8.28 -5.22 3.80
CA VAL A 96 -9.49 -5.82 3.22
C VAL A 96 -9.33 -7.33 3.10
N ALA A 97 -8.17 -7.78 2.61
CA ALA A 97 -7.84 -9.18 2.47
C ALA A 97 -6.36 -9.42 2.77
N VAL A 98 -6.07 -10.49 3.52
CA VAL A 98 -4.71 -11.03 3.73
C VAL A 98 -4.60 -12.30 2.91
N ARG A 99 -3.44 -12.58 2.31
CA ARG A 99 -3.22 -13.81 1.55
C ARG A 99 -3.28 -15.02 2.49
N GLU A 100 -4.15 -15.98 2.17
CA GLU A 100 -4.39 -17.16 3.02
C GLU A 100 -3.32 -18.26 2.84
N GLU A 101 -2.68 -18.34 1.67
CA GLU A 101 -1.74 -19.41 1.29
C GLU A 101 -0.26 -19.03 1.48
N GLU A 102 0.14 -18.57 2.66
CA GLU A 102 1.55 -18.39 2.99
C GLU A 102 1.93 -19.22 4.21
N PRO A 103 2.91 -20.14 4.12
CA PRO A 103 3.43 -20.80 5.32
C PRO A 103 4.05 -19.74 6.24
N TYR A 104 3.71 -19.77 7.53
CA TYR A 104 4.41 -19.02 8.56
C TYR A 104 5.89 -19.45 8.54
N GLY A 105 6.72 -18.68 7.84
CA GLY A 105 8.15 -18.92 7.66
C GLY A 105 8.97 -18.20 8.70
#